data_AF-A0A2T0K8P9-F1
#
_entry.id   AF-A0A2T0K8P9-F1
#
_cell.length_a   1.000
_cell.length_b   1.000
_cell.length_c   1.000
_cell.angle_alpha   90.00
_cell.angle_beta   90.00
_cell.angle_gamma   90.00
#
_symmetry.space_group_name_H-M   'P 1'
#
loop_
_entity.id
_entity.type
_entity.pdbx_description
1 polymer ?
#
loop_
_entity_poly.entity_id
_entity_poly.type
_entity_poly.pdbx_seq_one_letter_code
_entity_poly.pdbx_strand_id
1 'polypeptide(L)'
;MVADDRLAEAVAEGARRALAAIVTERPAERLAGFALCTDDDLRSLSAAGCTEEFLAGLDPSWLFQPTEWPEDVPDHFGDARRILSQQADRTRTFESLVAALMRLRREGLVADDVFLVVCGTDPGELLTRLEEVAVRQLNPAGVLARWLSDGAG
;
A
#
# COMPACT_ATOMS: atom_id res chain seq x y z
N MET A 1 4.70 -13.52 -17.27
CA MET A 1 5.44 -14.26 -16.23
C MET A 1 6.77 -13.59 -15.89
N VAL A 2 7.78 -13.49 -16.77
CA VAL A 2 9.07 -12.85 -16.38
C VAL A 2 8.97 -11.35 -16.08
N ALA A 3 8.08 -10.61 -16.75
CA ALA A 3 7.93 -9.16 -16.54
C ALA A 3 7.22 -8.83 -15.22
N ASP A 4 6.22 -9.64 -14.86
CA ASP A 4 5.39 -9.46 -13.66
C ASP A 4 6.22 -9.68 -12.39
N ASP A 5 7.08 -10.71 -12.39
CA ASP A 5 8.01 -11.00 -11.29
C ASP A 5 9.02 -9.87 -11.07
N ARG A 6 9.51 -9.24 -12.15
CA ARG A 6 10.46 -8.11 -12.06
C ARG A 6 9.81 -6.85 -11.52
N LEU A 7 8.55 -6.59 -11.88
CA LEU A 7 7.80 -5.48 -11.32
C LEU A 7 7.56 -5.69 -9.82
N ALA A 8 7.06 -6.86 -9.43
CA ALA A 8 6.81 -7.20 -8.03
C ALA A 8 8.10 -7.09 -7.18
N GLU A 9 9.25 -7.53 -7.69
CA GLU A 9 10.55 -7.37 -7.02
C GLU A 9 10.93 -5.89 -6.85
N ALA A 10 10.83 -5.09 -7.92
CA ALA A 10 11.18 -3.67 -7.87
C ALA A 10 10.27 -2.88 -6.92
N VAL A 11 8.99 -3.21 -6.89
CA VAL A 11 8.02 -2.61 -5.97
C VAL A 11 8.31 -3.02 -4.53
N ALA A 12 8.60 -4.30 -4.28
CA ALA A 12 8.94 -4.80 -2.95
C ALA A 12 10.20 -4.13 -2.39
N GLU A 13 11.23 -3.93 -3.23
CA GLU A 13 12.44 -3.22 -2.83
C GLU A 13 12.17 -1.74 -2.52
N GLY A 14 11.39 -1.05 -3.35
CA GLY A 14 10.98 0.34 -3.08
C GLY A 14 10.19 0.47 -1.78
N ALA A 15 9.23 -0.42 -1.56
CA ALA A 15 8.41 -0.46 -0.36
C ALA A 15 9.21 -0.82 0.90
N ARG A 16 10.21 -1.71 0.80
CA ARG A 16 11.14 -2.03 1.90
C ARG A 16 11.92 -0.79 2.34
N ARG A 17 12.42 0.00 1.38
CA ARG A 17 13.13 1.26 1.69
C ARG A 17 12.20 2.30 2.29
N ALA A 18 10.98 2.42 1.77
CA ALA A 18 9.94 3.29 2.31
C ALA A 18 9.60 2.96 3.77
N LEU A 19 9.39 1.67 4.08
CA LEU A 19 9.18 1.21 5.46
C LEU A 19 10.38 1.53 6.36
N ALA A 20 11.61 1.28 5.89
CA ALA A 20 12.82 1.59 6.65
C ALA A 20 12.96 3.11 6.91
N ALA A 21 12.58 3.96 5.96
CA ALA A 21 12.57 5.41 6.13
C ALA A 21 11.57 5.83 7.22
N ILE A 22 10.33 5.32 7.19
CA ILE A 22 9.32 5.60 8.22
C ILE A 22 9.84 5.24 9.61
N VAL A 23 10.42 4.03 9.77
CA VAL A 23 10.97 3.58 11.05
C VAL A 23 12.16 4.43 11.50
N THR A 24 12.98 4.91 10.56
CA THR A 24 14.15 5.75 10.86
C THR A 24 13.75 7.15 11.31
N GLU A 25 12.75 7.74 10.66
CA GLU A 25 12.27 9.09 10.95
C GLU A 25 11.40 9.12 12.22
N ARG A 26 10.69 8.03 12.52
CA ARG A 26 9.75 7.93 13.64
C ARG A 26 9.99 6.65 14.47
N PRO A 27 11.17 6.50 15.12
CA PRO A 27 11.56 5.24 15.77
C PRO A 27 10.75 4.88 17.02
N ALA A 28 10.05 5.85 17.61
CA ALA A 28 9.20 5.63 18.77
C ALA A 28 7.74 5.37 18.39
N GLU A 29 7.37 5.55 17.11
CA GLU A 29 6.00 5.44 16.64
C GLU A 29 5.73 4.04 16.10
N ARG A 30 4.49 3.57 16.30
CA ARG A 30 4.06 2.27 15.81
C ARG A 30 3.30 2.42 14.50
N LEU A 31 3.74 1.72 13.47
CA LEU A 31 3.03 1.67 12.19
C LEU A 31 1.64 1.04 12.38
N ALA A 32 0.60 1.76 11.99
CA ALA A 32 -0.79 1.31 11.96
C ALA A 32 -1.23 0.92 10.53
N GLY A 33 -0.67 1.58 9.51
CA GLY A 33 -1.00 1.33 8.11
C GLY A 33 0.15 1.64 7.16
N PHE A 34 0.18 0.93 6.02
CA PHE A 34 1.10 1.19 4.92
C PHE A 34 0.39 0.99 3.57
N ALA A 35 0.56 1.95 2.67
CA ALA A 35 -0.15 1.99 1.41
C ALA A 35 0.82 2.15 0.24
N LEU A 36 0.50 1.52 -0.87
CA LEU A 36 1.03 1.87 -2.19
C LEU A 36 -0.02 2.71 -2.91
N CYS A 37 0.33 3.95 -3.22
CA CYS A 37 -0.55 4.88 -3.90
C CYS A 37 -0.17 4.99 -5.38
N THR A 38 -1.16 5.01 -6.26
CA THR A 38 -0.97 5.06 -7.71
C THR A 38 -2.02 5.94 -8.37
N ASP A 39 -1.86 6.21 -9.66
CA ASP A 39 -2.88 6.85 -10.48
C ASP A 39 -3.77 5.80 -11.15
N ASP A 40 -4.83 6.27 -11.78
CA ASP A 40 -5.81 5.43 -12.50
C ASP A 40 -5.22 4.60 -13.65
N ASP A 41 -4.09 5.06 -14.20
CA ASP A 41 -3.38 4.40 -15.28
C ASP A 41 -2.31 3.44 -14.78
N LEU A 42 -2.10 3.33 -13.46
CA LEU A 42 -1.04 2.55 -12.81
C LEU A 42 0.38 2.94 -13.27
N ARG A 43 0.59 4.23 -13.53
CA ARG A 43 1.85 4.78 -14.06
C ARG A 43 2.70 5.45 -13.01
N SER A 44 2.05 6.07 -12.02
CA SER A 44 2.71 6.56 -10.82
C SER A 44 2.74 5.50 -9.73
N LEU A 45 3.69 5.64 -8.81
CA LEU A 45 3.78 4.81 -7.63
C LEU A 45 4.48 5.61 -6.53
N SER A 46 3.81 5.74 -5.40
CA SER A 46 4.34 6.29 -4.15
C SER A 46 3.95 5.39 -2.99
N ALA A 47 4.46 5.70 -1.80
CA ALA A 47 4.06 5.03 -0.57
C ALA A 47 3.57 6.05 0.44
N ALA A 48 2.65 5.63 1.30
CA ALA A 48 2.22 6.37 2.47
C ALA A 48 2.28 5.47 3.69
N GLY A 49 2.62 6.05 4.85
CA GLY A 49 2.66 5.36 6.13
C GLY A 49 1.80 6.09 7.16
N CYS A 50 1.05 5.33 7.95
CA CYS A 50 0.23 5.84 9.04
C CYS A 50 0.69 5.23 10.35
N THR A 51 0.85 6.04 11.38
CA THR A 51 1.25 5.59 12.72
C THR A 51 0.07 5.64 13.70
N GLU A 52 0.11 4.80 14.74
CA GLU A 52 -0.90 4.81 15.81
C GLU A 52 -0.95 6.18 16.50
N GLU A 53 0.20 6.86 16.59
CA GLU A 53 0.35 8.19 17.16
C GLU A 53 -0.32 9.27 16.33
N PHE A 54 -0.23 9.19 15.00
CA PHE A 54 -0.99 10.08 14.11
C PHE A 54 -2.50 9.88 14.28
N LEU A 55 -2.94 8.63 14.42
CA LEU A 55 -4.35 8.30 14.62
C LEU A 55 -4.86 8.66 16.03
N ALA A 56 -3.97 8.97 16.98
CA ALA A 56 -4.36 9.24 18.35
C ALA A 56 -5.22 10.51 18.45
N GLY A 57 -6.52 10.32 18.67
CA GLY A 57 -7.50 11.41 18.75
C GLY A 57 -8.21 11.73 17.44
N LEU A 58 -7.92 10.99 16.36
CA LEU A 58 -8.69 10.99 15.13
C LEU A 58 -9.79 9.93 15.15
N ASP A 59 -10.72 10.03 14.21
CA ASP A 59 -11.71 8.98 13.99
C ASP A 59 -11.03 7.70 13.46
N PRO A 60 -11.39 6.50 13.93
CA PRO A 60 -10.76 5.25 13.48
C PRO A 60 -10.79 5.02 11.96
N SER A 61 -11.77 5.60 11.25
CA SER A 61 -11.88 5.53 9.79
C SER A 61 -10.71 6.18 9.04
N TRP A 62 -9.93 7.06 9.69
CA TRP A 62 -8.72 7.65 9.09
C TRP A 62 -7.66 6.61 8.73
N LEU A 63 -7.64 5.46 9.42
CA LEU A 63 -6.78 4.33 9.04
C LEU A 63 -7.14 3.78 7.65
N PHE A 64 -8.32 4.06 7.13
CA PHE A 64 -8.79 3.53 5.86
C PHE A 64 -8.84 4.59 4.75
N GLN A 65 -8.18 5.73 4.98
CA GLN A 65 -8.08 6.84 4.04
C GLN A 65 -6.59 7.17 3.76
N PRO A 66 -5.89 6.37 2.94
CA PRO A 66 -4.45 6.52 2.73
C PRO A 66 -4.03 7.86 2.12
N THR A 67 -4.93 8.52 1.39
CA THR A 67 -4.73 9.85 0.82
C THR A 67 -4.66 10.96 1.87
N GLU A 68 -5.14 10.70 3.09
CA GLU A 68 -5.14 11.64 4.20
C GLU A 68 -3.97 11.39 5.18
N TRP A 69 -3.17 10.35 4.93
CA TRP A 69 -2.00 10.05 5.77
C TRP A 69 -0.89 11.06 5.52
N PRO A 70 -0.05 11.37 6.52
CA PRO A 70 1.06 12.30 6.34
C PRO A 70 2.04 11.76 5.29
N GLU A 71 2.07 12.41 4.12
CA GLU A 71 2.76 11.96 2.88
C GLU A 71 4.30 11.96 2.91
N ASP A 72 4.94 12.07 4.07
CA ASP A 72 6.39 12.22 4.17
C ASP A 72 7.14 10.88 4.08
N VAL A 73 6.97 10.13 2.99
CA VAL A 73 7.79 8.95 2.70
C VAL A 73 8.70 9.24 1.51
N PRO A 74 10.03 9.18 1.67
CA PRO A 74 10.96 9.39 0.57
C PRO A 74 10.67 8.48 -0.63
N ASP A 75 10.79 9.04 -1.83
CA ASP A 75 10.50 8.33 -3.06
C ASP A 75 11.58 7.28 -3.38
N HIS A 76 11.19 6.01 -3.32
CA HIS A 76 12.05 4.86 -3.58
C HIS A 76 11.62 3.99 -4.77
N PHE A 77 10.69 4.48 -5.59
CA PHE A 77 10.02 3.69 -6.64
C PHE A 77 10.52 3.95 -8.06
N GLY A 78 11.69 4.57 -8.24
CA GLY A 78 12.21 4.93 -9.57
C GLY A 78 12.29 3.75 -10.55
N ASP A 79 12.82 2.60 -10.10
CA ASP A 79 12.89 1.39 -10.94
C ASP A 79 11.52 0.77 -11.21
N ALA A 80 10.64 0.76 -10.21
CA ALA A 80 9.28 0.27 -10.37
C ALA A 80 8.53 1.11 -11.42
N ARG A 81 8.57 2.44 -11.33
CA ARG A 81 7.95 3.35 -12.31
C ARG A 81 8.50 3.18 -13.73
N ARG A 82 9.81 2.95 -13.86
CA ARG A 82 10.42 2.61 -15.15
C ARG A 82 9.80 1.34 -15.76
N ILE A 83 9.55 0.30 -14.95
CA ILE A 83 8.90 -0.93 -15.41
C ILE A 83 7.40 -0.71 -15.67
N LEU A 84 6.70 0.00 -14.78
CA LEU A 84 5.27 0.32 -14.92
C LEU A 84 4.96 1.03 -16.24
N SER A 85 5.79 1.98 -16.65
CA SER A 85 5.63 2.70 -17.93
C SER A 85 5.61 1.82 -19.19
N GLN A 86 6.04 0.57 -19.06
CA GLN A 86 6.10 -0.41 -20.15
C GLN A 86 4.96 -1.43 -20.10
N GLN A 87 4.14 -1.41 -19.04
CA GLN A 87 3.03 -2.33 -18.86
C GLN A 87 1.79 -1.84 -19.60
N ALA A 88 1.10 -2.76 -20.26
CA ALA A 88 -0.17 -2.50 -20.94
C ALA A 88 -1.37 -3.11 -20.20
N ASP A 89 -1.13 -4.14 -19.38
CA ASP A 89 -2.18 -4.85 -18.64
C ASP A 89 -2.28 -4.29 -17.22
N ARG A 90 -3.32 -3.49 -16.99
CA ARG A 90 -3.56 -2.84 -15.69
C ARG A 90 -3.87 -3.84 -14.58
N THR A 91 -4.61 -4.91 -14.87
CA THR A 91 -4.95 -5.91 -13.86
C THR A 91 -3.71 -6.62 -13.37
N ARG A 92 -2.85 -7.11 -14.28
CA ARG A 92 -1.59 -7.75 -13.89
C ARG A 92 -0.61 -6.81 -13.20
N THR A 93 -0.60 -5.56 -13.63
CA THR A 93 0.20 -4.51 -13.00
C THR A 93 -0.21 -4.34 -11.54
N PHE A 94 -1.51 -4.18 -11.28
CA PHE A 94 -2.04 -4.06 -9.93
C PHE A 94 -1.79 -5.32 -9.09
N GLU A 95 -2.00 -6.51 -9.65
CA GLU A 95 -1.69 -7.78 -8.99
C GLU A 95 -0.20 -7.87 -8.57
N SER A 96 0.71 -7.29 -9.35
CA SER A 96 2.14 -7.22 -9.01
C SER A 96 2.40 -6.28 -7.82
N LEU A 97 1.65 -5.19 -7.69
CA LEU A 97 1.71 -4.30 -6.51
C LEU A 97 1.23 -5.03 -5.26
N VAL A 98 0.11 -5.75 -5.35
CA VAL A 98 -0.44 -6.56 -4.26
C VAL A 98 0.54 -7.66 -3.85
N ALA A 99 1.11 -8.37 -4.83
CA ALA A 99 2.09 -9.43 -4.59
C ALA A 99 3.33 -8.91 -3.85
N ALA A 100 3.78 -7.68 -4.14
CA ALA A 100 4.88 -7.03 -3.44
C ALA A 100 4.55 -6.79 -1.96
N LEU A 101 3.37 -6.26 -1.63
CA LEU A 101 2.95 -6.08 -0.24
C LEU A 101 2.77 -7.41 0.51
N MET A 102 2.19 -8.42 -0.12
CA MET A 102 2.08 -9.77 0.46
C MET A 102 3.46 -10.35 0.77
N ARG A 103 4.46 -10.07 -0.07
CA ARG A 103 5.84 -10.52 0.15
C ARG A 103 6.45 -9.85 1.38
N LEU A 104 6.30 -8.53 1.55
CA LEU A 104 6.79 -7.83 2.74
C LEU A 104 6.21 -8.41 4.03
N ARG A 105 4.90 -8.71 4.05
CA ARG A 105 4.24 -9.38 5.18
C ARG A 105 4.81 -10.77 5.43
N ARG A 106 5.00 -11.59 4.39
CA ARG A 106 5.58 -12.93 4.51
C ARG A 106 7.04 -12.91 5.00
N GLU A 107 7.79 -11.88 4.64
CA GLU A 107 9.17 -11.64 5.09
C GLU A 107 9.24 -11.11 6.54
N GLY A 108 8.09 -10.81 7.17
CA GLY A 108 8.02 -10.27 8.54
C GLY A 108 8.40 -8.80 8.65
N LEU A 109 8.47 -8.08 7.52
CA LEU A 109 8.79 -6.64 7.49
C LEU A 109 7.59 -5.77 7.87
N VAL A 110 6.38 -6.33 7.79
CA VAL A 110 5.13 -5.66 8.19
C VAL A 110 4.38 -6.61 9.11
N ALA A 111 4.01 -6.14 10.31
CA ALA A 111 3.24 -6.93 11.26
C ALA A 111 1.82 -7.24 10.75
N ASP A 112 1.20 -8.29 11.28
CA ASP A 112 -0.11 -8.79 10.81
C ASP A 112 -1.26 -7.82 11.11
N ASP A 113 -1.12 -6.96 12.12
CA ASP A 113 -2.13 -6.00 12.52
C ASP A 113 -2.01 -4.63 11.82
N VAL A 114 -0.98 -4.42 11.01
CA VAL A 114 -0.83 -3.24 10.15
C VAL A 114 -1.80 -3.33 8.98
N PHE A 115 -2.56 -2.27 8.71
CA PHE A 115 -3.41 -2.21 7.52
C PHE A 115 -2.56 -2.04 6.25
N LEU A 116 -2.74 -2.92 5.26
CA LEU A 116 -2.07 -2.86 3.97
C LEU A 116 -3.06 -2.61 2.85
N VAL A 117 -2.73 -1.68 1.95
CA VAL A 117 -3.59 -1.35 0.81
C VAL A 117 -2.76 -0.92 -0.40
N VAL A 118 -3.26 -1.24 -1.59
CA VAL A 118 -2.87 -0.56 -2.83
C VAL A 118 -4.08 0.26 -3.23
N CYS A 119 -3.94 1.56 -3.46
CA CYS A 119 -5.07 2.43 -3.80
C CYS A 119 -4.71 3.50 -4.84
N GLY A 120 -5.72 3.92 -5.60
CA GLY A 120 -5.70 5.08 -6.48
C GLY A 120 -5.96 6.37 -5.72
N THR A 121 -5.35 7.47 -6.15
CA THR A 121 -5.67 8.81 -5.63
C THR A 121 -7.03 9.33 -6.13
N ASP A 122 -7.50 8.82 -7.27
CA ASP A 122 -8.80 9.13 -7.88
C ASP A 122 -9.28 7.89 -8.66
N PRO A 123 -9.70 6.81 -7.97
CA PRO A 123 -9.86 5.50 -8.59
C PRO A 123 -11.10 5.41 -9.48
N GLY A 124 -10.90 5.07 -10.76
CA GLY A 124 -11.97 4.61 -11.65
C GLY A 124 -12.51 3.23 -11.27
N GLU A 125 -13.64 2.84 -11.87
CA GLU A 125 -14.40 1.62 -11.50
C GLU A 125 -13.56 0.33 -11.46
N LEU A 126 -12.61 0.18 -12.39
CA LEU A 126 -11.71 -0.97 -12.41
C LEU A 126 -10.83 -1.01 -11.16
N LEU A 127 -10.21 0.13 -10.82
CA LEU A 127 -9.26 0.20 -9.73
C LEU A 127 -9.99 -0.02 -8.40
N THR A 128 -11.14 0.62 -8.18
CA THR A 128 -11.99 0.39 -7.01
C THR A 128 -12.29 -1.10 -6.78
N ARG A 129 -12.65 -1.84 -7.84
CA ARG A 129 -12.91 -3.29 -7.73
C ARG A 129 -11.66 -4.09 -7.36
N LEU A 130 -10.52 -3.74 -7.94
CA LEU A 130 -9.25 -4.40 -7.65
C LEU A 130 -8.80 -4.12 -6.21
N GLU A 131 -8.98 -2.89 -5.73
CA GLU A 131 -8.70 -2.48 -4.36
C GLU A 131 -9.51 -3.27 -3.34
N GLU A 132 -10.83 -3.37 -3.52
CA GLU A 132 -11.69 -4.15 -2.62
C GLU A 132 -11.23 -5.62 -2.50
N VAL A 133 -10.83 -6.21 -3.61
CA VAL A 133 -10.30 -7.58 -3.64
C VAL A 133 -8.93 -7.64 -2.96
N ALA A 134 -8.04 -6.69 -3.23
CA ALA A 134 -6.71 -6.65 -2.65
C ALA A 134 -6.73 -6.42 -1.14
N VAL A 135 -7.58 -5.53 -0.63
CA VAL A 135 -7.73 -5.29 0.82
C VAL A 135 -8.05 -6.59 1.55
N ARG A 136 -8.97 -7.42 0.99
CA ARG A 136 -9.32 -8.73 1.55
C ARG A 136 -8.18 -9.75 1.49
N GLN A 137 -7.32 -9.67 0.47
CA GLN A 137 -6.17 -10.57 0.34
C GLN A 137 -5.01 -10.17 1.26
N LEU A 138 -4.80 -8.87 1.41
CA LEU A 138 -3.69 -8.32 2.15
C LEU A 138 -3.91 -8.44 3.66
N ASN A 139 -5.13 -8.19 4.14
CA ASN A 139 -5.40 -7.99 5.55
C ASN A 139 -6.08 -9.20 6.22
N PRO A 140 -5.69 -9.56 7.45
CA PRO A 140 -6.38 -10.61 8.20
C PRO A 140 -7.79 -10.19 8.62
N ALA A 141 -8.62 -11.17 8.96
CA ALA A 141 -10.03 -10.96 9.31
C ALA A 141 -10.26 -9.90 10.40
N GLY A 142 -9.38 -9.80 11.41
CA GLY A 142 -9.50 -8.80 12.46
C GLY A 142 -9.34 -7.36 11.98
N VAL A 143 -8.41 -7.12 11.05
CA VAL A 143 -8.22 -5.80 10.41
C VAL A 143 -9.39 -5.50 9.47
N LEU A 144 -9.84 -6.51 8.71
CA LEU A 144 -11.00 -6.37 7.82
C LEU A 144 -12.30 -6.08 8.56
N ALA A 145 -12.52 -6.68 9.73
CA ALA A 145 -13.71 -6.42 10.53
C ALA A 145 -13.81 -4.94 10.95
N ARG A 146 -12.67 -4.32 11.29
CA ARG A 146 -12.58 -2.89 11.57
C ARG A 146 -12.88 -2.07 10.32
N TRP A 147 -12.22 -2.40 9.20
CA TRP A 147 -12.45 -1.74 7.91
C TRP A 147 -13.92 -1.77 7.46
N LEU A 148 -14.60 -2.91 7.60
CA LEU A 148 -16.02 -3.04 7.24
C LEU A 148 -16.97 -2.32 8.20
N SER A 149 -16.57 -2.17 9.47
CA SER A 149 -17.39 -1.47 10.47
C SER A 149 -17.29 0.05 10.32
N ASP A 150 -16.11 0.54 9.94
CA ASP A 150 -15.80 1.98 9.91
C ASP A 150 -15.81 2.56 8.48
N GLY A 151 -15.70 1.73 7.45
CA GLY A 151 -15.55 2.12 6.03
C GLY A 151 -16.77 1.85 5.13
N ALA A 152 -17.91 1.42 5.69
CA ALA A 152 -19.16 1.22 4.95
C ALA A 152 -20.07 2.48 4.91
N GLY A 153 -19.45 3.66 4.96
CA GLY A 153 -20.12 4.97 4.90
C GLY A 153 -20.12 5.56 3.50
#